data_AF-A0AAU0T3W0-F1
#
_entry.id   AF-A0AAU0T3W0-F1
#
_cell.length_a   1.000
_cell.length_b   1.000
_cell.length_c   1.000
_cell.angle_alpha   90.00
_cell.angle_beta   90.00
_cell.angle_gamma   90.00
#
_symmetry.space_group_name_H-M   'P 1'
#
loop_
_entity.id
_entity.type
_entity.pdbx_description
1 polymer ?
#
loop_
_entity_poly.entity_id
_entity_poly.type
_entity_poly.pdbx_seq_one_letter_code
_entity_poly.pdbx_strand_id
1 'polypeptide(L)'
;MLRKYFSYIDLADAIEDLNSVCEGSGLFLGNIHHQFTDSLSTMLCILADSATEDLPEDAWKGMPSEVLTTRVSALIENSLELISVAAEVPMPGPKVSMENTVNRLITLTIAATWGNFELHQKTALHVYQYDKLGWAIHKKRFAEAFVITELIAQTRGELDSIFAVHHAQAKQFEQLSAAAKARAHKRHAPTNKIKISLLAEWDESSKEYKSRADFCRIIARRDGIKERTLQEWIQAHQKKNL
;
A
#
# COMPACT_ATOMS: atom_id res chain seq x y z
N MET A 1 -24.48 7.73 -6.71
CA MET A 1 -23.22 8.51 -6.65
C MET A 1 -23.35 9.59 -5.58
N LEU A 2 -22.28 9.82 -4.82
CA LEU A 2 -22.15 10.50 -3.52
C LEU A 2 -22.50 12.01 -3.49
N ARG A 3 -23.56 12.41 -4.19
CA ARG A 3 -24.14 13.77 -4.15
C ARG A 3 -24.66 14.17 -2.77
N LYS A 4 -24.69 13.25 -1.81
CA LYS A 4 -25.15 13.49 -0.44
C LYS A 4 -24.30 14.54 0.27
N TYR A 5 -22.98 14.51 0.05
CA TYR A 5 -22.03 15.38 0.76
C TYR A 5 -21.19 16.26 -0.16
N PHE A 6 -20.81 15.76 -1.33
CA PHE A 6 -19.91 16.47 -2.24
C PHE A 6 -20.63 17.62 -2.95
N SER A 7 -19.93 18.73 -3.15
CA SER A 7 -20.49 19.97 -3.71
C SER A 7 -19.71 20.52 -4.89
N TYR A 8 -18.49 20.00 -5.12
CA TYR A 8 -17.57 20.47 -6.15
C TYR A 8 -16.93 19.31 -6.92
N ILE A 9 -16.31 18.35 -6.23
CA ILE A 9 -15.63 17.22 -6.88
C ILE A 9 -16.67 16.23 -7.39
N ASP A 10 -16.53 15.83 -8.65
CA ASP A 10 -17.28 14.71 -9.23
C ASP A 10 -16.39 13.48 -9.13
N LEU A 11 -16.75 12.58 -8.21
CA LEU A 11 -15.97 11.38 -7.96
C LEU A 11 -16.00 10.43 -9.16
N ALA A 12 -17.04 10.46 -10.00
CA ALA A 12 -17.10 9.58 -11.16
C ALA A 12 -16.03 9.98 -12.19
N ASP A 13 -16.01 11.26 -12.55
CA ASP A 13 -15.00 11.82 -13.47
C ASP A 13 -13.58 11.65 -12.91
N ALA A 14 -13.39 11.93 -11.62
CA ALA A 14 -12.07 11.78 -10.99
C ALA A 14 -11.58 10.32 -10.96
N ILE A 15 -12.48 9.34 -10.78
CA ILE A 15 -12.14 7.92 -10.75
C ILE A 15 -11.92 7.36 -12.16
N GLU A 16 -12.64 7.86 -13.17
CA GLU A 16 -12.42 7.50 -14.56
C GLU A 16 -10.97 7.80 -15.01
N ASP A 17 -10.45 8.96 -14.62
CA ASP A 17 -9.08 9.37 -14.96
C ASP A 17 -8.01 8.79 -14.03
N LEU A 18 -8.40 8.22 -12.88
CA LEU A 18 -7.49 7.87 -11.78
C LEU A 18 -6.37 6.92 -12.19
N ASN A 19 -6.69 5.86 -12.95
CA ASN A 19 -5.68 4.89 -13.35
C ASN A 19 -4.62 5.53 -14.26
N SER A 20 -5.05 6.37 -15.20
CA SER A 20 -4.12 7.06 -16.10
C SER A 20 -3.17 7.98 -15.33
N VAL A 21 -3.68 8.71 -14.33
CA VAL A 21 -2.88 9.61 -13.49
C VAL A 21 -1.92 8.83 -12.58
N CYS A 22 -2.38 7.75 -11.92
CA CYS A 22 -1.51 6.94 -11.06
C CYS A 22 -0.42 6.17 -11.87
N GLU A 23 -0.63 5.91 -13.17
CA GLU A 23 0.38 5.35 -14.08
C GLU A 23 1.32 6.41 -14.69
N GLY A 24 1.07 7.71 -14.46
CA GLY A 24 1.82 8.81 -15.06
C GLY A 24 1.55 9.03 -16.54
N SER A 25 0.51 8.41 -17.09
CA SER A 25 0.05 8.62 -18.48
C SER A 25 -0.99 9.74 -18.59
N GLY A 26 -1.68 10.05 -17.49
CA GLY A 26 -2.62 11.16 -17.33
C GLY A 26 -1.99 12.37 -16.63
N LEU A 27 -2.46 13.57 -16.98
CA LEU A 27 -1.95 14.83 -16.42
C LEU A 27 -2.90 15.46 -15.38
N PHE A 28 -4.19 15.11 -15.41
CA PHE A 28 -5.23 15.75 -14.61
C PHE A 28 -6.28 14.72 -14.19
N LEU A 29 -6.91 14.95 -13.05
CA LEU A 29 -8.10 14.22 -12.63
C LEU A 29 -9.33 15.06 -12.98
N GLY A 30 -10.14 14.63 -13.94
CA GLY A 30 -11.46 15.18 -14.28
C GLY A 30 -11.70 16.64 -13.90
N ASN A 31 -12.73 16.88 -13.09
CA ASN A 31 -13.17 18.20 -12.65
C ASN A 31 -12.39 18.78 -11.46
N ILE A 32 -11.20 18.24 -11.16
CA ILE A 32 -10.33 18.70 -10.06
C ILE A 32 -9.35 19.75 -10.60
N HIS A 33 -9.16 20.82 -9.83
CA HIS A 33 -8.17 21.85 -10.18
C HIS A 33 -6.75 21.25 -10.20
N HIS A 34 -5.96 21.55 -11.24
CA HIS A 34 -4.64 20.95 -11.48
C HIS A 34 -3.69 21.01 -10.27
N GLN A 35 -3.75 22.08 -9.46
CA GLN A 35 -2.93 22.21 -8.24
C GLN A 35 -3.24 21.17 -7.16
N PHE A 36 -4.41 20.53 -7.22
CA PHE A 36 -4.83 19.50 -6.27
C PHE A 36 -4.66 18.09 -6.82
N THR A 37 -4.35 17.94 -8.11
CA THR A 37 -4.30 16.65 -8.82
C THR A 37 -3.38 15.65 -8.12
N ASP A 38 -2.13 16.01 -7.84
CA ASP A 38 -1.15 15.09 -7.23
C ASP A 38 -1.58 14.63 -5.82
N SER A 39 -2.13 15.56 -5.04
CA SER A 39 -2.60 15.26 -3.69
C SER A 39 -3.81 14.33 -3.74
N LEU A 40 -4.81 14.67 -4.56
CA LEU A 40 -6.06 13.91 -4.65
C LEU A 40 -5.89 12.57 -5.36
N SER A 41 -5.00 12.44 -6.35
CA SER A 41 -4.74 11.16 -7.01
C SER A 41 -4.19 10.15 -6.01
N THR A 42 -3.21 10.57 -5.20
CA THR A 42 -2.65 9.74 -4.13
C THR A 42 -3.73 9.29 -3.15
N MET A 43 -4.59 10.21 -2.70
CA MET A 43 -5.67 9.88 -1.76
C MET A 43 -6.72 8.95 -2.37
N LEU A 44 -7.10 9.18 -3.62
CA LEU A 44 -8.08 8.36 -4.32
C LEU A 44 -7.52 6.96 -4.62
N CYS A 45 -6.22 6.83 -4.91
CA CYS A 45 -5.58 5.52 -5.06
C CYS A 45 -5.60 4.74 -3.72
N ILE A 46 -5.32 5.37 -2.57
CA ILE A 46 -5.47 4.75 -1.23
C ILE A 46 -6.92 4.30 -0.97
N LEU A 47 -7.90 5.14 -1.33
CA LEU A 47 -9.32 4.80 -1.15
C LEU A 47 -9.77 3.69 -2.11
N ALA A 48 -9.24 3.65 -3.33
CA ALA A 48 -9.49 2.59 -4.29
C ALA A 48 -8.96 1.24 -3.77
N ASP A 49 -7.71 1.21 -3.30
CA ASP A 49 -7.11 0.02 -2.68
C ASP A 49 -7.95 -0.47 -1.50
N SER A 50 -8.32 0.44 -0.60
CA SER A 50 -9.13 0.12 0.58
C SER A 50 -10.54 -0.36 0.21
N ALA A 51 -11.15 0.20 -0.84
CA ALA A 51 -12.48 -0.19 -1.31
C ALA A 51 -12.49 -1.55 -2.05
N THR A 52 -11.31 -2.08 -2.35
CA THR A 52 -11.09 -3.39 -2.98
C THR A 52 -10.20 -4.30 -2.14
N GLU A 53 -10.11 -4.09 -0.83
CA GLU A 53 -9.27 -4.91 0.07
C GLU A 53 -9.65 -6.40 0.06
N ASP A 54 -10.89 -6.72 -0.35
CA ASP A 54 -11.41 -8.08 -0.53
C ASP A 54 -10.89 -8.78 -1.80
N LEU A 55 -10.17 -8.06 -2.66
CA LEU A 55 -9.69 -8.51 -3.95
C LEU A 55 -8.15 -8.59 -3.99
N PRO A 56 -7.56 -9.21 -5.03
CA PRO A 56 -6.12 -9.19 -5.22
C PRO A 56 -5.56 -7.75 -5.28
N GLU A 57 -4.28 -7.62 -4.94
CA GLU A 57 -3.55 -6.35 -5.04
C GLU A 57 -3.74 -5.71 -6.43
N ASP A 58 -3.93 -4.39 -6.46
CA ASP A 58 -4.18 -3.60 -7.67
C ASP A 58 -5.43 -3.99 -8.50
N ALA A 59 -6.35 -4.80 -7.96
CA ALA A 59 -7.55 -5.23 -8.70
C ALA A 59 -8.42 -4.07 -9.19
N TRP A 60 -8.40 -2.93 -8.50
CA TRP A 60 -9.13 -1.73 -8.91
C TRP A 60 -8.67 -1.15 -10.25
N LYS A 61 -7.39 -1.33 -10.65
CA LYS A 61 -6.84 -0.78 -11.90
C LYS A 61 -7.50 -1.38 -13.16
N GLY A 62 -7.96 -2.63 -13.05
CA GLY A 62 -8.69 -3.32 -14.13
C GLY A 62 -10.21 -3.26 -13.99
N MET A 63 -10.73 -2.57 -12.96
CA MET A 63 -12.16 -2.52 -12.67
C MET A 63 -12.87 -1.49 -13.55
N PRO A 64 -14.11 -1.75 -14.01
CA PRO A 64 -14.90 -0.71 -14.65
C PRO A 64 -15.08 0.51 -13.74
N SER A 65 -14.89 1.72 -14.28
CA SER A 65 -14.90 2.98 -13.51
C SER A 65 -16.19 3.18 -12.72
N GLU A 66 -17.34 2.79 -13.25
CA GLU A 66 -18.65 2.85 -12.56
C GLU A 66 -18.69 1.98 -11.29
N VAL A 67 -18.11 0.79 -11.36
CA VAL A 67 -18.07 -0.16 -10.23
C VAL A 67 -17.12 0.35 -9.17
N LEU A 68 -15.93 0.80 -9.57
CA LEU A 68 -14.95 1.39 -8.65
C LEU A 68 -15.50 2.65 -7.98
N THR A 69 -16.14 3.53 -8.76
CA THR A 69 -16.81 4.74 -8.27
C THR A 69 -17.83 4.40 -7.20
N THR A 70 -18.62 3.36 -7.40
CA THR A 70 -19.63 2.93 -6.42
C THR A 70 -18.98 2.45 -5.13
N ARG A 71 -17.92 1.63 -5.21
CA ARG A 71 -17.20 1.12 -4.05
C ARG A 71 -16.48 2.23 -3.27
N VAL A 72 -15.69 3.05 -3.95
CA VAL A 72 -14.99 4.21 -3.34
C VAL A 72 -16.00 5.17 -2.73
N SER A 73 -17.11 5.42 -3.42
CA SER A 73 -18.19 6.23 -2.88
C SER A 73 -18.74 5.65 -1.57
N ALA A 74 -19.11 4.38 -1.55
CA ALA A 74 -19.64 3.75 -0.34
C ALA A 74 -18.64 3.82 0.83
N LEU A 75 -17.35 3.61 0.56
CA LEU A 75 -16.29 3.71 1.56
C LEU A 75 -16.17 5.14 2.13
N ILE A 76 -16.15 6.17 1.28
CA ILE A 76 -16.09 7.56 1.71
C ILE A 76 -17.30 7.91 2.56
N GLU A 77 -18.52 7.55 2.12
CA GLU A 77 -19.74 7.85 2.88
C GLU A 77 -19.71 7.21 4.26
N ASN A 78 -19.42 5.91 4.33
CA ASN A 78 -19.34 5.19 5.61
C ASN A 78 -18.27 5.79 6.54
N SER A 79 -17.11 6.14 5.99
CA SER A 79 -16.01 6.75 6.75
C SER A 79 -16.40 8.09 7.35
N LEU A 80 -17.03 8.96 6.56
CA LEU A 80 -17.46 10.28 7.00
C LEU A 80 -18.57 10.18 8.06
N GLU A 81 -19.50 9.24 7.91
CA GLU A 81 -20.54 8.99 8.91
C GLU A 81 -19.95 8.53 10.25
N LEU A 82 -18.96 7.64 10.25
CA LEU A 82 -18.28 7.21 11.48
C LEU A 82 -17.60 8.38 12.20
N ILE A 83 -16.91 9.25 11.45
CA ILE A 83 -16.28 10.45 12.02
C ILE A 83 -17.36 11.40 12.57
N SER A 84 -18.45 11.62 11.83
CA SER A 84 -19.59 12.43 12.23
C SER A 84 -20.25 11.94 13.53
N VAL A 85 -20.42 10.62 13.67
CA VAL A 85 -20.96 10.01 14.90
C VAL A 85 -20.03 10.27 16.08
N ALA A 86 -18.73 10.05 15.93
CA ALA A 86 -17.77 10.29 17.01
C ALA A 86 -17.62 11.77 17.36
N ALA A 87 -17.78 12.65 16.38
CA ALA A 87 -17.71 14.10 16.55
C ALA A 87 -19.00 14.71 17.12
N GLU A 88 -20.08 13.92 17.22
CA GLU A 88 -21.41 14.36 17.62
C GLU A 88 -21.94 15.56 16.79
N VAL A 89 -21.50 15.66 15.53
CA VAL A 89 -21.92 16.71 14.59
C VAL A 89 -22.31 16.12 13.24
N PRO A 90 -23.47 16.47 12.67
CA PRO A 90 -23.90 15.91 11.41
C PRO A 90 -23.05 16.42 10.24
N MET A 91 -22.74 15.52 9.30
CA MET A 91 -22.04 15.86 8.06
C MET A 91 -22.69 17.07 7.34
N PRO A 92 -21.91 18.09 6.95
CA PRO A 92 -22.45 19.22 6.20
C PRO A 92 -22.85 18.80 4.79
N GLY A 93 -24.16 18.79 4.52
CA GLY A 93 -24.69 18.60 3.18
C GLY A 93 -24.54 19.86 2.29
N PRO A 94 -24.82 19.77 0.98
CA PRO A 94 -24.61 20.84 0.00
C PRO A 94 -25.41 22.12 0.26
N LYS A 95 -26.46 22.05 1.09
CA LYS A 95 -27.37 23.18 1.39
C LYS A 95 -26.99 23.95 2.66
N VAL A 96 -26.02 23.46 3.43
CA VAL A 96 -25.55 24.13 4.65
C VAL A 96 -24.75 25.37 4.25
N SER A 97 -24.81 26.45 5.05
CA SER A 97 -24.00 27.64 4.77
C SER A 97 -22.50 27.31 4.85
N MET A 98 -21.66 28.06 4.12
CA MET A 98 -20.22 27.86 4.15
C MET A 98 -19.64 28.01 5.56
N GLU A 99 -20.09 29.02 6.29
CA GLU A 99 -19.68 29.25 7.69
C GLU A 99 -20.00 28.05 8.59
N ASN A 100 -21.23 27.52 8.52
CA ASN A 100 -21.60 26.33 9.29
C ASN A 100 -20.87 25.08 8.80
N THR A 101 -20.53 25.01 7.52
CA THR A 101 -19.73 23.92 6.94
C THR A 101 -18.33 23.93 7.54
N VAL A 102 -17.68 25.10 7.59
CA VAL A 102 -16.36 25.27 8.21
C VAL A 102 -16.39 24.91 9.69
N ASN A 103 -17.36 25.44 10.46
CA ASN A 103 -17.47 25.14 11.89
C ASN A 103 -17.59 23.64 12.15
N ARG A 104 -18.40 22.93 11.34
CA ARG A 104 -18.52 21.46 11.45
C ARG A 104 -17.25 20.75 10.99
N LEU A 105 -16.61 21.23 9.93
CA LEU A 105 -15.37 20.64 9.42
C LEU A 105 -14.23 20.74 10.44
N ILE A 106 -14.16 21.83 11.21
CA ILE A 106 -13.26 21.97 12.35
C ILE A 106 -13.52 20.85 13.37
N THR A 107 -14.77 20.67 13.80
CA THR A 107 -15.12 19.62 14.78
C THR A 107 -14.83 18.21 14.25
N LEU A 108 -15.17 17.93 12.99
CA LEU A 108 -14.86 16.65 12.33
C LEU A 108 -13.34 16.40 12.27
N THR A 109 -12.56 17.43 11.96
CA THR A 109 -11.09 17.34 11.89
C THR A 109 -10.52 17.06 13.28
N ILE A 110 -10.97 17.75 14.32
CA ILE A 110 -10.57 17.49 15.71
C ILE A 110 -10.91 16.06 16.12
N ALA A 111 -12.13 15.59 15.81
CA ALA A 111 -12.53 14.22 16.11
C ALA A 111 -11.65 13.21 15.39
N ALA A 112 -11.35 13.42 14.10
CA ALA A 112 -10.46 12.55 13.33
C ALA A 112 -9.02 12.55 13.85
N THR A 113 -8.53 13.69 14.36
CA THR A 113 -7.20 13.82 14.97
C THR A 113 -7.06 12.97 16.22
N TRP A 114 -8.00 13.12 17.16
CA TRP A 114 -7.91 12.52 18.50
C TRP A 114 -8.60 11.17 18.61
N GLY A 115 -9.44 10.81 17.64
CA GLY A 115 -10.11 9.53 17.56
C GLY A 115 -9.23 8.43 16.95
N ASN A 116 -9.60 7.19 17.25
CA ASN A 116 -8.96 6.01 16.67
C ASN A 116 -9.61 5.67 15.32
N PHE A 117 -9.22 6.40 14.29
CA PHE A 117 -9.70 6.21 12.92
C PHE A 117 -8.63 5.57 12.04
N GLU A 118 -9.08 4.69 11.15
CA GLU A 118 -8.23 4.02 10.17
C GLU A 118 -7.75 4.98 9.07
N LEU A 119 -6.69 4.58 8.37
CA LEU A 119 -6.07 5.38 7.32
C LEU A 119 -7.09 5.83 6.26
N HIS A 120 -7.92 4.90 5.77
CA HIS A 120 -8.90 5.20 4.74
C HIS A 120 -9.98 6.17 5.24
N GLN A 121 -10.30 6.15 6.54
CA GLN A 121 -11.30 7.05 7.13
C GLN A 121 -10.77 8.49 7.18
N LYS A 122 -9.52 8.67 7.62
CA LYS A 122 -8.84 9.97 7.59
C LYS A 122 -8.63 10.47 6.16
N THR A 123 -8.33 9.56 5.23
CA THR A 123 -8.19 9.86 3.80
C THR A 123 -9.52 10.34 3.19
N ALA A 124 -10.64 9.71 3.54
CA ALA A 124 -11.97 10.14 3.10
C ALA A 124 -12.31 11.56 3.59
N LEU A 125 -11.98 11.88 4.84
CA LEU A 125 -12.10 13.24 5.36
C LEU A 125 -11.24 14.22 4.56
N HIS A 126 -10.01 13.84 4.22
CA HIS A 126 -9.10 14.69 3.45
C HIS A 126 -9.64 15.02 2.06
N VAL A 127 -10.15 14.02 1.32
CA VAL A 127 -10.79 14.24 0.02
C VAL A 127 -12.02 15.15 0.16
N TYR A 128 -12.82 14.96 1.21
CA TYR A 128 -13.97 15.83 1.49
C TYR A 128 -13.57 17.27 1.82
N GLN A 129 -12.46 17.50 2.53
CA GLN A 129 -11.95 18.85 2.79
C GLN A 129 -11.56 19.56 1.48
N TYR A 130 -10.95 18.85 0.52
CA TYR A 130 -10.65 19.40 -0.80
C TYR A 130 -11.91 19.73 -1.62
N ASP A 131 -12.97 18.91 -1.53
CA ASP A 131 -14.28 19.24 -2.11
C ASP A 131 -14.79 20.59 -1.57
N LYS A 132 -14.68 20.81 -0.25
CA LYS A 132 -15.09 22.08 0.37
C LYS A 132 -14.17 23.24 0.03
N LEU A 133 -12.87 23.00 -0.13
CA LEU A 133 -11.95 24.03 -0.60
C LEU A 133 -12.32 24.48 -2.02
N GLY A 134 -12.52 23.53 -2.94
CA GLY A 134 -12.96 23.83 -4.31
C GLY A 134 -14.28 24.60 -4.34
N TRP A 135 -15.24 24.18 -3.51
CA TRP A 135 -16.51 24.87 -3.37
C TRP A 135 -16.37 26.31 -2.83
N ALA A 136 -15.54 26.51 -1.80
CA ALA A 136 -15.29 27.82 -1.19
C ALA A 136 -14.62 28.78 -2.18
N ILE A 137 -13.60 28.31 -2.91
CA ILE A 137 -12.92 29.08 -3.96
C ILE A 137 -13.90 29.45 -5.07
N HIS A 138 -14.69 28.48 -5.56
CA HIS A 138 -15.70 28.71 -6.60
C HIS A 138 -16.73 29.78 -6.19
N LYS A 139 -17.11 29.81 -4.90
CA LYS A 139 -18.02 30.82 -4.33
C LYS A 139 -17.32 32.11 -3.87
N LYS A 140 -16.01 32.27 -4.12
CA LYS A 140 -15.20 33.43 -3.71
C LYS A 140 -15.24 33.70 -2.19
N ARG A 141 -15.38 32.64 -1.38
CA ARG A 141 -15.39 32.67 0.09
C ARG A 141 -13.97 32.42 0.61
N PHE A 142 -13.09 33.41 0.42
CA PHE A 142 -11.65 33.24 0.65
C PHE A 142 -11.28 33.10 2.13
N ALA A 143 -12.02 33.71 3.04
CA ALA A 143 -11.79 33.55 4.48
C ALA A 143 -12.02 32.10 4.90
N GLU A 144 -13.12 31.49 4.45
CA GLU A 144 -13.41 30.09 4.69
C GLU A 144 -12.45 29.15 3.95
N ALA A 145 -12.09 29.48 2.71
CA ALA A 145 -11.09 28.72 1.96
C ALA A 145 -9.75 28.66 2.72
N PHE A 146 -9.31 29.77 3.32
CA PHE A 146 -8.10 29.82 4.15
C PHE A 146 -8.20 28.86 5.35
N VAL A 147 -9.33 28.88 6.08
CA VAL A 147 -9.53 27.95 7.20
C VAL A 147 -9.51 26.50 6.72
N ILE A 148 -10.14 26.19 5.60
CA ILE A 148 -10.14 24.83 5.05
C ILE A 148 -8.73 24.39 4.65
N THR A 149 -7.89 25.28 4.12
CA THR A 149 -6.48 24.99 3.81
C THR A 149 -5.69 24.60 5.06
N GLU A 150 -5.90 25.29 6.19
CA GLU A 150 -5.27 24.92 7.46
C GLU A 150 -5.72 23.53 7.95
N LEU A 151 -7.02 23.21 7.83
CA LEU A 151 -7.55 21.88 8.17
C LEU A 151 -6.96 20.77 7.28
N ILE A 152 -6.80 21.05 5.98
CA ILE A 152 -6.14 20.16 5.03
C ILE A 152 -4.69 19.91 5.46
N ALA A 153 -3.95 20.96 5.83
CA ALA A 153 -2.55 20.83 6.27
C ALA A 153 -2.44 19.97 7.53
N GLN A 154 -3.34 20.14 8.50
CA GLN A 154 -3.40 19.32 9.71
C GLN A 154 -3.67 17.85 9.39
N THR A 155 -4.74 17.56 8.64
CA THR A 155 -5.08 16.18 8.25
C THR A 155 -3.97 15.55 7.42
N ARG A 156 -3.31 16.32 6.55
CA ARG A 156 -2.18 15.83 5.77
C ARG A 156 -1.00 15.44 6.65
N GLY A 157 -0.64 16.28 7.61
CA GLY A 157 0.45 15.99 8.56
C GLY A 157 0.22 14.70 9.35
N GLU A 158 -1.03 14.42 9.72
CA GLU A 158 -1.39 13.15 10.36
C GLU A 158 -1.24 11.96 9.42
N LEU A 159 -1.75 12.06 8.18
CA LEU A 159 -1.62 10.99 7.19
C LEU A 159 -0.14 10.68 6.92
N ASP A 160 0.69 11.71 6.73
CA ASP A 160 2.14 11.55 6.55
C ASP A 160 2.80 10.90 7.78
N SER A 161 2.33 11.20 9.00
CA SER A 161 2.82 10.53 10.20
C SER A 161 2.50 9.03 10.23
N ILE A 162 1.30 8.63 9.78
CA ILE A 162 0.90 7.22 9.67
C ILE A 162 1.77 6.51 8.64
N PHE A 163 1.98 7.12 7.46
CA PHE A 163 2.85 6.57 6.43
C PHE A 163 4.30 6.43 6.90
N ALA A 164 4.83 7.42 7.61
CA ALA A 164 6.18 7.37 8.15
C ALA A 164 6.36 6.22 9.15
N VAL A 165 5.37 6.00 10.04
CA VAL A 165 5.37 4.89 10.99
C VAL A 165 5.32 3.54 10.27
N HIS A 166 4.40 3.37 9.31
CA HIS A 166 4.28 2.13 8.54
C HIS A 166 5.57 1.80 7.77
N HIS A 167 6.18 2.81 7.13
CA HIS A 167 7.43 2.63 6.42
C HIS A 167 8.60 2.30 7.37
N ALA A 168 8.66 2.92 8.56
CA ALA A 168 9.65 2.57 9.57
C ALA A 168 9.49 1.12 10.07
N GLN A 169 8.25 0.68 10.30
CA GLN A 169 7.94 -0.70 10.70
C GLN A 169 8.31 -1.71 9.60
N ALA A 170 7.96 -1.43 8.34
CA ALA A 170 8.32 -2.28 7.20
C ALA A 170 9.85 -2.47 7.10
N LYS A 171 10.62 -1.37 7.21
CA LYS A 171 12.09 -1.43 7.27
C LYS A 171 12.60 -2.27 8.45
N GLN A 172 11.95 -2.18 9.61
CA GLN A 172 12.33 -2.98 10.77
C GLN A 172 12.09 -4.49 10.53
N PHE A 173 10.97 -4.86 9.91
CA PHE A 173 10.69 -6.25 9.53
C PHE A 173 11.68 -6.78 8.50
N GLU A 174 12.03 -5.99 7.50
CA GLU A 174 13.08 -6.36 6.53
C GLU A 174 14.42 -6.60 7.21
N GLN A 175 14.83 -5.74 8.14
CA GLN A 175 16.06 -5.90 8.91
C GLN A 175 16.04 -7.18 9.77
N LEU A 176 14.92 -7.48 10.43
CA LEU A 176 14.75 -8.72 11.20
C LEU A 176 14.80 -9.96 10.31
N SER A 177 14.17 -9.91 9.13
CA SER A 177 14.19 -10.97 8.13
C SER A 177 15.61 -11.19 7.57
N ALA A 178 16.33 -10.11 7.25
CA ALA A 178 17.72 -10.16 6.81
C ALA A 178 18.64 -10.74 7.90
N ALA A 179 18.44 -10.35 9.16
CA ALA A 179 19.16 -10.90 10.30
C ALA A 179 18.86 -12.40 10.49
N ALA A 180 17.61 -12.83 10.31
CA ALA A 180 17.21 -14.23 10.36
C ALA A 180 17.85 -15.04 9.22
N LYS A 181 17.84 -14.52 7.98
CA LYS A 181 18.53 -15.11 6.82
C LYS A 181 20.04 -15.22 7.07
N ALA A 182 20.68 -14.18 7.62
CA ALA A 182 22.10 -14.19 7.95
C ALA A 182 22.43 -15.22 9.05
N ARG A 183 21.58 -15.35 10.08
CA ARG A 183 21.72 -16.38 11.13
C ARG A 183 21.53 -17.78 10.57
N ALA A 184 20.56 -18.00 9.68
CA ALA A 184 20.37 -19.28 8.99
C ALA A 184 21.58 -19.61 8.11
N HIS A 185 22.06 -18.66 7.33
CA HIS A 185 23.27 -18.83 6.51
C HIS A 185 24.50 -19.17 7.37
N LYS A 186 24.68 -18.52 8.53
CA LYS A 186 25.73 -18.86 9.50
C LYS A 186 25.56 -20.27 10.08
N ARG A 187 24.33 -20.68 10.42
CA ARG A 187 24.02 -22.04 10.94
C ARG A 187 24.30 -23.13 9.91
N HIS A 188 24.05 -22.86 8.63
CA HIS A 188 24.29 -23.81 7.53
C HIS A 188 25.67 -23.65 6.88
N ALA A 189 26.52 -22.72 7.34
CA ALA A 189 27.86 -22.51 6.81
C ALA A 189 28.76 -23.77 6.88
N PRO A 190 28.73 -24.60 7.94
CA PRO A 190 29.49 -25.86 7.98
C PRO A 190 29.02 -26.84 6.90
N THR A 191 27.70 -27.00 6.74
CA THR A 191 27.09 -27.88 5.73
C THR A 191 27.35 -27.40 4.31
N ASN A 192 27.33 -26.08 4.07
CA ASN A 192 27.64 -25.50 2.76
C ASN A 192 29.11 -25.70 2.37
N LYS A 193 30.05 -25.57 3.33
CA LYS A 193 31.47 -25.87 3.07
C LYS A 193 31.68 -27.34 2.68
N ILE A 194 31.04 -28.26 3.41
CA ILE A 194 31.07 -29.69 3.09
C ILE A 194 30.48 -29.95 1.70
N LYS A 195 29.31 -29.36 1.40
CA LYS A 195 28.69 -29.47 0.07
C LYS A 195 29.59 -28.98 -1.05
N ILE A 196 30.22 -27.80 -0.90
CA ILE A 196 31.12 -27.24 -1.92
C ILE A 196 32.34 -28.14 -2.14
N SER A 197 32.97 -28.60 -1.05
CA SER A 197 34.12 -29.52 -1.13
C SER A 197 33.78 -30.81 -1.87
N LEU A 198 32.61 -31.38 -1.58
CA LEU A 198 32.17 -32.64 -2.19
C LEU A 198 31.78 -32.51 -3.66
N LEU A 199 31.21 -31.37 -4.05
CA LEU A 199 30.92 -31.09 -5.45
C LEU A 199 32.21 -30.85 -6.25
N ALA A 200 33.20 -30.18 -5.67
CA ALA A 200 34.53 -30.02 -6.29
C ALA A 200 35.25 -31.37 -6.45
N GLU A 201 35.22 -32.21 -5.42
CA GLU A 201 35.79 -33.57 -5.49
C GLU A 201 35.08 -34.43 -6.54
N TRP A 202 33.76 -34.29 -6.67
CA TRP A 202 33.00 -34.94 -7.73
C TRP A 202 33.47 -34.50 -9.13
N ASP A 203 33.63 -33.20 -9.35
CA ASP A 203 34.08 -32.69 -10.66
C ASP A 203 35.49 -33.18 -11.01
N GLU A 204 36.38 -33.30 -10.03
CA GLU A 204 37.77 -33.74 -10.21
C GLU A 204 37.88 -35.26 -10.43
N SER A 205 37.21 -36.06 -9.59
CA SER A 205 37.46 -37.49 -9.46
C SER A 205 36.33 -38.40 -9.98
N SER A 206 35.19 -37.86 -10.43
CA SER A 206 34.02 -38.67 -10.82
C SER A 206 34.30 -39.79 -11.83
N LYS A 207 35.32 -39.64 -12.67
CA LYS A 207 35.72 -40.63 -13.68
C LYS A 207 36.44 -41.86 -13.11
N GLU A 208 36.97 -41.75 -11.90
CA GLU A 208 37.67 -42.85 -11.20
C GLU A 208 36.69 -43.85 -10.57
N TYR A 209 35.41 -43.46 -10.46
CA TYR A 209 34.35 -44.27 -9.88
C TYR A 209 33.52 -44.94 -10.98
N LYS A 210 33.01 -46.14 -10.68
CA LYS A 210 32.22 -46.93 -11.66
C LYS A 210 30.90 -46.26 -12.05
N SER A 211 30.34 -45.45 -11.15
CA SER A 211 29.12 -44.69 -11.39
C SER A 211 28.95 -43.60 -10.33
N ARG A 212 28.02 -42.67 -10.57
CA ARG A 212 27.58 -41.67 -9.58
C ARG A 212 27.13 -42.30 -8.26
N ALA A 213 26.40 -43.43 -8.33
CA ALA A 213 25.94 -44.12 -7.13
C ALA A 213 27.12 -44.71 -6.33
N ASP A 214 28.14 -45.20 -7.02
CA ASP A 214 29.34 -45.76 -6.38
C ASP A 214 30.15 -44.67 -5.65
N PHE A 215 30.33 -43.50 -6.28
CA PHE A 215 30.88 -42.31 -5.63
C PHE A 215 30.06 -41.91 -4.39
N CYS A 216 28.74 -41.76 -4.56
CA CYS A 216 27.87 -41.34 -3.46
C CYS A 216 27.97 -42.29 -2.26
N ARG A 217 28.00 -43.60 -2.50
CA ARG A 217 28.10 -44.63 -1.46
C ARG A 217 29.43 -44.59 -0.71
N ILE A 218 30.56 -44.43 -1.41
CA ILE A 218 31.90 -44.40 -0.81
C ILE A 218 32.08 -43.13 0.02
N ILE A 219 31.73 -41.98 -0.55
CA ILE A 219 31.92 -40.66 0.07
C ILE A 219 30.92 -40.42 1.21
N ALA A 220 29.68 -40.88 1.08
CA ALA A 220 28.69 -40.86 2.16
C ALA A 220 29.19 -41.58 3.42
N ARG A 221 29.89 -42.71 3.24
CA ARG A 221 30.44 -43.50 4.34
C ARG A 221 31.69 -42.86 4.94
N ARG A 222 32.54 -42.22 4.12
CA ARG A 222 33.75 -41.52 4.55
C ARG A 222 33.41 -40.28 5.40
N ASP A 223 32.49 -39.46 4.92
CA ASP A 223 32.23 -38.13 5.48
C ASP A 223 30.97 -38.08 6.36
N GLY A 224 30.31 -39.23 6.58
CA GLY A 224 29.16 -39.35 7.48
C GLY A 224 27.88 -38.66 6.98
N ILE A 225 27.72 -38.51 5.66
CA ILE A 225 26.57 -37.86 5.02
C ILE A 225 25.62 -38.93 4.48
N LYS A 226 24.32 -38.66 4.47
CA LYS A 226 23.35 -39.57 3.85
C LYS A 226 23.57 -39.62 2.33
N GLU A 227 23.71 -40.83 1.79
CA GLU A 227 23.92 -41.08 0.35
C GLU A 227 22.89 -40.35 -0.54
N ARG A 228 21.61 -40.40 -0.14
CA ARG A 228 20.52 -39.69 -0.83
C ARG A 228 20.76 -38.18 -0.95
N THR A 229 21.26 -37.55 0.11
CA THR A 229 21.53 -36.11 0.12
C THR A 229 22.67 -35.73 -0.82
N LEU A 230 23.72 -36.56 -0.88
CA LEU A 230 24.85 -36.36 -1.79
C LEU A 230 24.44 -36.55 -3.25
N GLN A 231 23.61 -37.56 -3.53
CA GLN A 231 23.07 -37.81 -4.86
C GLN A 231 22.19 -36.65 -5.36
N GLU A 232 21.32 -36.11 -4.50
CA GLU A 232 20.48 -34.94 -4.80
C GLU A 232 21.33 -33.69 -5.10
N TRP A 233 22.42 -33.46 -4.35
CA TRP A 233 23.33 -32.33 -4.60
C TRP A 233 24.06 -32.45 -5.94
N ILE A 234 24.62 -33.62 -6.25
CA ILE A 234 25.34 -33.86 -7.51
C ILE A 234 24.38 -33.74 -8.70
N GLN A 235 23.17 -34.30 -8.59
CA GLN A 235 22.17 -34.20 -9.66
C GLN A 235 21.77 -32.74 -9.94
N ALA A 236 21.56 -31.93 -8.89
CA ALA A 236 21.27 -30.51 -9.04
C ALA A 236 22.45 -29.73 -9.62
N HIS A 237 23.69 -30.10 -9.27
CA HIS A 237 24.91 -29.50 -9.80
C HIS A 237 25.10 -29.80 -11.29
N GLN A 238 24.95 -31.07 -11.70
CA GLN A 238 25.01 -31.49 -13.10
C GLN A 238 23.96 -30.79 -13.97
N LYS A 239 22.74 -30.58 -13.45
CA LYS A 239 21.67 -29.86 -14.17
C LYS A 239 21.98 -28.36 -14.35
N LYS A 240 22.82 -27.77 -13.50
CA LYS A 240 23.22 -26.36 -13.56
C LYS A 240 24.43 -26.11 -14.47
N ASN A 241 25.26 -27.12 -14.70
CA ASN A 241 26.47 -27.07 -15.52
C ASN A 241 26.27 -27.71 -16.92
N LEU A 242 25.03 -28.01 -17.29
CA LEU A 242 24.56 -28.37 -18.63
C LEU A 242 23.91 -27.15 -19.27
#